data_AF-A0A2A4U9R1-F1
#
_entry.id   AF-A0A2A4U9R1-F1
#
_cell.length_a   1.000
_cell.length_b   1.000
_cell.length_c   1.000
_cell.angle_alpha   90.00
_cell.angle_beta   90.00
_cell.angle_gamma   90.00
#
_symmetry.space_group_name_H-M   'P 1'
#
loop_
_entity.id
_entity.type
_entity.pdbx_description
1 polymer ?
#
loop_
_entity_poly.entity_id
_entity_poly.type
_entity_poly.pdbx_seq_one_letter_code
_entity_poly.pdbx_strand_id
1 'polypeptide(L)'
;MFLLTSLVACLILAVVMPFLGRRVLERRIVFVDLALAQFAATGYAIGLATDTSGPLWAGGITVLAVFAFAALPYASKLPKEAVMGAMYAVAAAAGMVILTQLPHAEGHMSDLMFGSLLGASWFDLMVLAGLGVLAVVALRFAGDDSYSQRVMFYLALALAVVPAIHAVGIVLVFGMLLLPALAAWRGYQNGPVWLALIVSILGAVLGVFAAEYLDLPPSSSVVLALFLCGLPVFVWNVRKYA
;
A
#
# COMPACT_ATOMS: atom_id res chain seq x y z
N MET A 1 -17.00 19.13 0.65
CA MET A 1 -15.56 19.19 1.00
C MET A 1 -14.95 17.80 1.14
N PHE A 2 -15.62 16.86 1.80
CA PHE A 2 -15.11 15.49 2.00
C PHE A 2 -14.81 14.68 0.73
N LEU A 3 -15.59 14.87 -0.35
CA LEU A 3 -15.30 14.20 -1.61
C LEU A 3 -14.01 14.71 -2.26
N LEU A 4 -13.75 16.03 -2.15
CA LEU A 4 -12.54 16.63 -2.71
C LEU A 4 -11.28 16.10 -2.01
N THR A 5 -11.29 16.03 -0.68
CA THR A 5 -10.15 15.49 0.08
C THR A 5 -9.92 14.01 -0.22
N SER A 6 -10.99 13.22 -0.30
CA SER A 6 -10.96 11.81 -0.70
C SER A 6 -10.38 11.62 -2.10
N LEU A 7 -10.85 12.43 -3.07
CA LEU A 7 -10.38 12.38 -4.45
C LEU A 7 -8.90 12.77 -4.55
N VAL A 8 -8.49 13.83 -3.85
CA VAL A 8 -7.08 14.27 -3.82
C VAL A 8 -6.19 13.18 -3.21
N ALA A 9 -6.59 12.56 -2.10
CA ALA A 9 -5.87 11.44 -1.51
C ALA A 9 -5.69 10.28 -2.51
N CYS A 10 -6.79 9.86 -3.14
CA CYS A 10 -6.78 8.79 -4.14
C CYS A 10 -5.92 9.15 -5.36
N LEU A 11 -5.92 10.40 -5.81
CA LEU A 11 -5.09 10.84 -6.94
C LEU A 11 -3.60 10.88 -6.58
N ILE A 12 -3.24 11.33 -5.37
CA ILE A 12 -1.85 11.26 -4.88
C ILE A 12 -1.38 9.80 -4.90
N LEU A 13 -2.17 8.89 -4.34
CA LEU A 13 -1.86 7.46 -4.36
C LEU A 13 -1.82 6.88 -5.78
N ALA A 14 -2.75 7.27 -6.64
CA ALA A 14 -2.82 6.79 -8.01
C ALA A 14 -1.60 7.19 -8.84
N VAL A 15 -0.89 8.25 -8.45
CA VAL A 15 0.39 8.62 -9.07
C VAL A 15 1.54 7.85 -8.43
N VAL A 16 1.61 7.78 -7.10
CA VAL A 16 2.76 7.21 -6.37
C VAL A 16 2.82 5.68 -6.44
N MET A 17 1.69 5.02 -6.17
CA MET A 17 1.63 3.56 -5.98
C MET A 17 1.99 2.75 -7.22
N PRO A 18 1.61 3.12 -8.46
CA PRO A 18 2.05 2.39 -9.65
C PRO A 18 3.58 2.30 -9.83
N PHE A 19 4.35 3.30 -9.38
CA PHE A 19 5.82 3.24 -9.45
C PHE A 19 6.40 2.20 -8.49
N LEU A 20 5.87 2.17 -7.26
CA LEU A 20 6.27 1.21 -6.23
C LEU A 20 5.84 -0.21 -6.62
N GLY A 21 4.59 -0.38 -7.05
CA GLY A 21 4.00 -1.65 -7.45
C GLY A 21 4.77 -2.34 -8.57
N ARG A 22 5.23 -1.56 -9.55
CA ARG A 22 6.12 -2.05 -10.61
C ARG A 22 7.41 -2.68 -10.07
N ARG A 23 8.07 -2.05 -9.10
CA ARG A 23 9.31 -2.58 -8.50
C ARG A 23 9.03 -3.80 -7.61
N VAL A 24 7.88 -3.83 -6.94
CA VAL A 24 7.41 -4.97 -6.16
C VAL A 24 7.16 -6.18 -7.06
N LEU A 25 6.53 -5.99 -8.23
CA LEU A 25 6.32 -7.03 -9.23
C LEU A 25 7.63 -7.54 -9.85
N GLU A 26 8.56 -6.63 -10.19
CA GLU A 26 9.91 -7.00 -10.68
C GLU A 26 10.62 -7.95 -9.70
N ARG A 27 10.52 -7.65 -8.40
CA ARG A 27 11.18 -8.42 -7.34
C ARG A 27 10.38 -9.66 -6.89
N ARG A 28 9.15 -9.86 -7.40
CA ARG A 28 8.23 -10.95 -7.02
C ARG A 28 8.05 -11.07 -5.51
N ILE A 29 7.71 -9.95 -4.88
CA ILE A 29 7.56 -9.85 -3.43
C ILE A 29 6.26 -9.14 -3.07
N VAL A 30 5.14 -9.60 -3.64
CA VAL A 30 3.85 -8.90 -3.50
C VAL A 30 3.39 -8.82 -2.03
N PHE A 31 3.68 -9.85 -1.24
CA PHE A 31 3.34 -9.91 0.18
C PHE A 31 4.09 -8.90 1.06
N VAL A 32 5.14 -8.23 0.54
CA VAL A 32 5.87 -7.22 1.33
C VAL A 32 4.94 -6.10 1.79
N ASP A 33 4.02 -5.69 0.92
CA ASP A 33 3.11 -4.59 1.19
C ASP A 33 2.16 -4.93 2.34
N LEU A 34 1.48 -6.07 2.22
CA LEU A 34 0.60 -6.58 3.28
C LEU A 34 1.36 -6.79 4.60
N ALA A 35 2.59 -7.31 4.54
CA ALA A 35 3.39 -7.51 5.74
C ALA A 35 3.71 -6.16 6.42
N LEU A 36 4.26 -5.18 5.69
CA LEU A 36 4.55 -3.85 6.21
C LEU A 36 3.28 -3.16 6.75
N ALA A 37 2.16 -3.32 6.07
CA ALA A 37 0.87 -2.81 6.51
C ALA A 37 0.43 -3.38 7.86
N GLN A 38 0.63 -4.67 8.10
CA GLN A 38 0.30 -5.29 9.38
C GLN A 38 1.28 -4.92 10.49
N PHE A 39 2.56 -4.72 10.19
CA PHE A 39 3.51 -4.16 11.17
C PHE A 39 3.11 -2.73 11.56
N ALA A 40 2.69 -1.91 10.60
CA ALA A 40 2.19 -0.56 10.86
C ALA A 40 0.91 -0.59 11.71
N ALA A 41 -0.07 -1.44 11.35
CA ALA A 41 -1.31 -1.62 12.10
C ALA A 41 -1.06 -2.10 13.53
N THR A 42 -0.14 -3.04 13.72
CA THR A 42 0.27 -3.54 15.05
C THR A 42 0.92 -2.43 15.88
N GLY A 43 1.81 -1.64 15.28
CA GLY A 43 2.41 -0.48 15.96
C GLY A 43 1.38 0.58 16.31
N TYR A 44 0.43 0.84 15.44
CA TYR A 44 -0.68 1.74 15.74
C TYR A 44 -1.48 1.25 16.94
N ALA A 45 -1.83 -0.04 16.98
CA ALA A 45 -2.54 -0.65 18.11
C ALA A 45 -1.74 -0.56 19.43
N ILE A 46 -0.42 -0.73 19.39
CA ILE A 46 0.45 -0.54 20.57
C ILE A 46 0.45 0.92 21.02
N GLY A 47 0.53 1.87 20.10
CA GLY A 47 0.46 3.29 20.44
C GLY A 47 -0.86 3.64 21.14
N LEU A 48 -1.98 3.13 20.61
CA LEU A 48 -3.29 3.28 21.26
C LEU A 48 -3.34 2.63 22.65
N ALA A 49 -2.84 1.40 22.80
CA ALA A 49 -2.83 0.68 24.08
C ALA A 49 -1.93 1.31 25.15
N THR A 50 -0.97 2.15 24.73
CA THR A 50 -0.04 2.86 25.62
C THR A 50 -0.38 4.34 25.78
N ASP A 51 -1.56 4.79 25.32
CA ASP A 51 -2.00 6.18 25.30
C ASP A 51 -0.94 7.14 24.68
N THR A 52 -0.13 6.61 23.76
CA THR A 52 0.92 7.33 23.05
C THR A 52 0.48 7.56 21.59
N SER A 53 1.21 8.38 20.84
CA SER A 53 0.91 8.61 19.42
C SER A 53 0.99 7.31 18.59
N GLY A 54 -0.16 6.82 18.12
CA GLY A 54 -0.28 5.67 17.22
C GLY A 54 0.63 5.75 15.98
N PRO A 55 0.67 6.87 15.22
CA PRO A 55 1.50 6.97 14.02
C PRO A 55 3.00 6.82 14.28
N LEU A 56 3.52 7.28 15.42
CA LEU A 56 4.95 7.13 15.75
C LEU A 56 5.29 5.65 15.99
N TRP A 57 4.46 4.92 16.73
CA TRP A 57 4.66 3.48 16.94
C TRP A 57 4.48 2.67 15.65
N ALA A 58 3.50 3.03 14.81
CA ALA A 58 3.33 2.44 13.49
C ALA A 58 4.62 2.57 12.65
N GLY A 59 5.18 3.78 12.59
CA GLY A 59 6.46 4.02 11.90
C GLY A 59 7.62 3.22 12.50
N GLY A 60 7.78 3.26 13.82
CA GLY A 60 8.87 2.57 14.52
C GLY A 60 8.88 1.06 14.31
N ILE A 61 7.72 0.41 14.45
CA ILE A 61 7.60 -1.05 14.24
C ILE A 61 7.82 -1.40 12.76
N THR A 62 7.32 -0.59 11.84
CA THR A 62 7.52 -0.82 10.40
C THR A 62 8.99 -0.70 10.01
N VAL A 63 9.74 0.23 10.62
CA VAL A 63 11.19 0.35 10.40
C VAL A 63 11.95 -0.91 10.85
N LEU A 64 11.54 -1.54 11.95
CA LEU A 64 12.11 -2.84 12.37
C LEU A 64 11.84 -3.93 11.31
N ALA A 65 10.62 -3.97 10.78
CA ALA A 65 10.27 -4.90 9.70
C ALA A 65 11.08 -4.65 8.42
N VAL A 66 11.32 -3.38 8.07
CA VAL A 66 12.18 -2.98 6.93
C VAL A 66 13.59 -3.57 7.06
N PHE A 67 14.22 -3.44 8.23
CA PHE A 67 15.55 -3.99 8.46
C PHE A 67 15.56 -5.53 8.43
N ALA A 68 14.52 -6.16 8.98
CA ALA A 68 14.35 -7.61 8.95
C ALA A 68 14.19 -8.14 7.50
N PHE A 69 13.36 -7.49 6.68
CA PHE A 69 13.19 -7.86 5.27
C PHE A 69 14.42 -7.58 4.42
N ALA A 70 15.14 -6.49 4.69
CA ALA A 70 16.39 -6.18 4.00
C ALA A 70 17.52 -7.19 4.29
N ALA A 71 17.48 -7.86 5.45
CA ALA A 71 18.44 -8.87 5.84
C ALA A 71 18.34 -10.14 5.01
N LEU A 72 17.18 -10.41 4.38
CA LEU A 72 17.00 -11.51 3.43
C LEU A 72 17.68 -11.16 2.09
N PRO A 73 18.79 -11.84 1.72
CA PRO A 73 19.52 -11.52 0.50
C PRO A 73 18.70 -11.80 -0.76
N TYR A 74 19.02 -11.12 -1.87
CA TYR A 74 18.29 -11.34 -3.12
C TYR A 74 18.39 -12.81 -3.61
N ALA A 75 19.57 -13.42 -3.47
CA ALA A 75 19.85 -14.80 -3.88
C ALA A 75 19.53 -15.88 -2.80
N SER A 76 18.70 -15.57 -1.80
CA SER A 76 18.33 -16.55 -0.77
C SER A 76 17.57 -17.74 -1.37
N LYS A 77 17.90 -18.97 -0.95
CA LYS A 77 17.12 -20.17 -1.28
C LYS A 77 15.72 -20.21 -0.63
N LEU A 78 15.50 -19.38 0.39
CA LEU A 78 14.22 -19.26 1.08
C LEU A 78 13.20 -18.54 0.18
N PRO A 79 11.96 -19.06 0.05
CA PRO A 79 10.88 -18.38 -0.66
C PRO A 79 10.47 -17.12 0.11
N LYS A 80 10.94 -15.96 -0.35
CA LYS A 80 10.73 -14.68 0.34
C LYS A 80 9.25 -14.34 0.53
N GLU A 81 8.42 -14.65 -0.46
CA GLU A 81 6.96 -14.45 -0.36
C GLU A 81 6.35 -15.25 0.79
N ALA A 82 6.80 -16.49 1.01
CA ALA A 82 6.33 -17.28 2.14
C ALA A 82 6.79 -16.69 3.48
N VAL A 83 8.02 -16.16 3.56
CA VAL A 83 8.51 -15.47 4.77
C VAL A 83 7.68 -14.21 5.05
N MET A 84 7.45 -13.37 4.04
CA MET A 84 6.64 -12.15 4.22
C MET A 84 5.18 -12.50 4.53
N GLY A 85 4.61 -13.54 3.93
CA GLY A 85 3.27 -14.03 4.24
C GLY A 85 3.16 -14.57 5.67
N ALA A 86 4.17 -15.30 6.16
CA ALA A 86 4.21 -15.75 7.55
C ALA A 86 4.32 -14.55 8.52
N MET A 87 5.19 -13.59 8.22
CA MET A 87 5.36 -12.39 9.04
C MET A 87 4.10 -11.50 9.04
N TYR A 88 3.40 -11.40 7.90
CA TYR A 88 2.07 -10.79 7.81
C TYR A 88 1.09 -11.46 8.79
N ALA A 89 1.00 -12.79 8.79
CA ALA A 89 0.05 -13.50 9.65
C ALA A 89 0.37 -13.31 11.14
N VAL A 90 1.65 -13.36 11.50
CA VAL A 90 2.12 -13.10 12.88
C VAL A 90 1.81 -11.68 13.31
N ALA A 91 2.14 -10.68 12.48
CA ALA A 91 1.85 -9.27 12.79
C ALA A 91 0.35 -9.02 12.92
N ALA A 92 -0.47 -9.51 11.98
CA ALA A 92 -1.92 -9.37 12.04
C ALA A 92 -2.51 -9.99 13.31
N ALA A 93 -2.07 -11.20 13.68
CA ALA A 93 -2.52 -11.86 14.91
C ALA A 93 -2.09 -11.08 16.16
N ALA A 94 -0.84 -10.62 16.22
CA ALA A 94 -0.34 -9.82 17.34
C ALA A 94 -1.10 -8.48 17.46
N GLY A 95 -1.28 -7.76 16.36
CA GLY A 95 -2.05 -6.53 16.31
C GLY A 95 -3.49 -6.74 16.77
N MET A 96 -4.15 -7.82 16.34
CA MET A 96 -5.51 -8.14 16.77
C MET A 96 -5.59 -8.45 18.27
N VAL A 97 -4.64 -9.21 18.83
CA VAL A 97 -4.59 -9.49 20.28
C VAL A 97 -4.47 -8.21 21.12
N ILE A 98 -3.80 -7.18 20.58
CA ILE A 98 -3.65 -5.88 21.24
C ILE A 98 -4.93 -5.06 21.06
N LEU A 99 -5.47 -5.01 19.84
CA LEU A 99 -6.71 -4.28 19.52
C LEU A 99 -7.90 -4.77 20.36
N THR A 100 -8.04 -6.08 20.61
CA THR A 100 -9.15 -6.62 21.41
C THR A 100 -9.11 -6.20 22.88
N GLN A 101 -7.99 -5.67 23.36
CA GLN A 101 -7.87 -5.11 24.70
C GLN A 101 -8.33 -3.64 24.77
N LEU A 102 -8.53 -3.01 23.61
CA LEU A 102 -8.99 -1.62 23.51
C LEU A 102 -10.53 -1.55 23.47
N PRO A 103 -11.11 -0.45 24.00
CA PRO A 103 -12.51 -0.13 23.75
C PRO A 103 -12.77 0.03 22.24
N HIS A 104 -13.91 -0.45 21.75
CA HIS A 104 -14.31 -0.34 20.35
C HIS A 104 -13.31 -0.99 19.35
N ALA A 105 -12.78 -2.17 19.69
CA ALA A 105 -11.84 -2.92 18.84
C ALA A 105 -12.34 -3.11 17.39
N GLU A 106 -13.62 -3.41 17.20
CA GLU A 106 -14.23 -3.61 15.88
C GLU A 106 -14.19 -2.33 15.01
N GLY A 107 -14.37 -1.16 15.63
CA GLY A 107 -14.28 0.13 14.96
C GLY A 107 -12.86 0.41 14.45
N HIS A 108 -11.87 0.28 15.33
CA HIS A 108 -10.46 0.47 14.97
C HIS A 108 -9.98 -0.49 13.88
N MET A 109 -10.44 -1.75 13.92
CA MET A 109 -10.14 -2.73 12.88
C MET A 109 -10.73 -2.30 11.54
N SER A 110 -12.01 -1.93 11.53
CA SER A 110 -12.72 -1.48 10.33
C SER A 110 -12.05 -0.23 9.72
N ASP A 111 -11.66 0.72 10.56
CA ASP A 111 -10.95 1.94 10.16
C ASP A 111 -9.57 1.63 9.56
N LEU A 112 -8.82 0.68 10.11
CA LEU A 112 -7.53 0.28 9.52
C LEU A 112 -7.69 -0.44 8.18
N MET A 113 -8.70 -1.31 8.05
CA MET A 113 -8.91 -2.07 6.82
C MET A 113 -9.46 -1.21 5.68
N PHE A 114 -10.49 -0.42 5.97
CA PHE A 114 -11.24 0.33 4.97
C PHE A 114 -10.88 1.81 4.92
N GLY A 115 -10.20 2.35 5.94
CA GLY A 115 -9.84 3.76 6.03
C GLY A 115 -11.07 4.67 6.22
N SER A 116 -10.82 5.87 6.74
CA SER A 116 -11.80 6.96 6.64
C SER A 116 -11.35 7.92 5.53
N LEU A 117 -11.75 7.66 4.27
CA LEU A 117 -11.44 8.57 3.15
C LEU A 117 -11.87 10.02 3.44
N LEU A 118 -12.95 10.18 4.21
CA LEU A 118 -13.50 11.48 4.59
C LEU A 118 -12.70 12.20 5.70
N GLY A 119 -11.86 11.50 6.45
CA GLY A 119 -11.22 12.04 7.67
C GLY A 119 -9.88 12.75 7.47
N ALA A 120 -9.26 12.61 6.28
CA ALA A 120 -7.91 13.12 6.05
C ALA A 120 -7.85 14.66 6.05
N SER A 121 -7.00 15.22 6.90
CA SER A 121 -6.75 16.66 6.92
C SER A 121 -5.88 17.08 5.74
N TRP A 122 -5.91 18.37 5.36
CA TRP A 122 -5.00 18.90 4.34
C TRP A 122 -3.53 18.71 4.70
N PHE A 123 -3.20 18.73 5.99
CA PHE A 123 -1.85 18.44 6.46
C PHE A 123 -1.46 16.99 6.20
N ASP A 124 -2.35 16.03 6.46
CA ASP A 124 -2.10 14.61 6.18
C ASP A 124 -1.93 14.36 4.69
N LEU A 125 -2.69 15.05 3.84
CA LEU A 125 -2.53 14.99 2.38
C LEU A 125 -1.17 15.53 1.93
N MET A 126 -0.69 16.62 2.53
CA MET A 126 0.63 17.17 2.24
C MET A 126 1.74 16.21 2.68
N VAL A 127 1.61 15.58 3.84
CA VAL A 127 2.55 14.57 4.34
C VAL A 127 2.54 13.36 3.40
N LEU A 128 1.36 12.87 3.02
CA LEU A 128 1.19 11.75 2.09
C LEU A 128 1.84 12.03 0.73
N ALA A 129 1.62 13.22 0.16
CA ALA A 129 2.23 13.63 -1.09
C ALA A 129 3.75 13.77 -0.96
N GLY A 130 4.24 14.43 0.09
CA GLY A 130 5.67 14.64 0.33
C GLY A 130 6.43 13.33 0.52
N LEU A 131 5.93 12.44 1.40
CA LEU A 131 6.52 11.13 1.62
C LEU A 131 6.40 10.22 0.40
N GLY A 132 5.29 10.31 -0.35
CA GLY A 132 5.11 9.59 -1.61
C GLY A 132 6.14 10.00 -2.68
N VAL A 133 6.40 11.29 -2.84
CA VAL A 133 7.46 11.78 -3.74
C VAL A 133 8.83 11.31 -3.27
N LEU A 134 9.12 11.43 -1.97
CA LEU A 134 10.39 10.94 -1.40
C LEU A 134 10.57 9.43 -1.62
N ALA A 135 9.51 8.63 -1.48
CA ALA A 135 9.54 7.20 -1.77
C ALA A 135 9.88 6.93 -3.25
N VAL A 136 9.25 7.64 -4.19
CA VAL A 136 9.55 7.49 -5.63
C VAL A 136 10.99 7.91 -5.96
N VAL A 137 11.50 8.96 -5.32
CA VAL A 137 12.91 9.38 -5.48
C VAL A 137 13.85 8.33 -4.88
N ALA A 138 13.55 7.79 -3.70
CA ALA A 138 14.35 6.74 -3.06
C ALA A 138 14.45 5.47 -3.92
N LEU A 139 13.44 5.17 -4.75
CA LEU A 139 13.49 4.05 -5.72
C LEU A 139 14.61 4.19 -6.77
N ARG A 140 15.18 5.39 -6.97
CA ARG A 140 16.34 5.59 -7.85
C ARG A 140 17.62 5.00 -7.27
N PHE A 141 17.72 4.97 -5.94
CA PHE A 141 18.87 4.45 -5.20
C PHE A 141 18.64 3.01 -4.70
N ALA A 142 17.41 2.52 -4.82
CA ALA A 142 17.01 1.16 -4.48
C ALA A 142 17.45 0.13 -5.53
N GLY A 143 18.59 -0.52 -5.28
CA GLY A 143 19.10 -1.69 -6.02
C GLY A 143 18.88 -3.03 -5.29
N ASP A 144 19.51 -4.09 -5.79
CA ASP A 144 19.42 -5.46 -5.24
C ASP A 144 20.74 -5.98 -4.66
N ASP A 145 21.88 -5.41 -5.06
CA ASP A 145 23.20 -5.96 -4.79
C ASP A 145 23.62 -5.78 -3.32
N SER A 146 23.39 -4.60 -2.76
CA SER A 146 23.82 -4.25 -1.40
C SER A 146 22.68 -4.29 -0.38
N TYR A 147 23.02 -4.59 0.89
CA TYR A 147 22.07 -4.50 2.01
C TYR A 147 21.46 -3.10 2.12
N SER A 148 22.27 -2.04 1.99
CA SER A 148 21.79 -0.66 2.06
C SER A 148 20.77 -0.34 0.96
N GLN A 149 20.98 -0.88 -0.24
CA GLN A 149 20.05 -0.71 -1.36
C GLN A 149 18.72 -1.44 -1.13
N ARG A 150 18.75 -2.62 -0.50
CA ARG A 150 17.53 -3.34 -0.08
C ARG A 150 16.79 -2.61 1.03
N VAL A 151 17.51 -2.07 2.02
CA VAL A 151 16.91 -1.21 3.06
C VAL A 151 16.23 -0.02 2.40
N MET A 152 16.89 0.67 1.46
CA MET A 152 16.31 1.81 0.74
C MET A 152 15.02 1.44 0.00
N PHE A 153 14.96 0.26 -0.62
CA PHE A 153 13.77 -0.25 -1.29
C PHE A 153 12.60 -0.45 -0.31
N TYR A 154 12.81 -1.21 0.75
CA TYR A 154 11.77 -1.50 1.74
C TYR A 154 11.36 -0.25 2.52
N LEU A 155 12.30 0.67 2.75
CA LEU A 155 12.04 1.96 3.38
C LEU A 155 11.21 2.88 2.47
N ALA A 156 11.48 2.90 1.16
CA ALA A 156 10.65 3.62 0.20
C ALA A 156 9.20 3.10 0.20
N LEU A 157 9.02 1.79 0.24
CA LEU A 157 7.68 1.19 0.40
C LEU A 157 7.03 1.63 1.71
N ALA A 158 7.72 1.48 2.85
CA ALA A 158 7.17 1.86 4.15
C ALA A 158 6.79 3.35 4.21
N LEU A 159 7.62 4.25 3.66
CA LEU A 159 7.35 5.69 3.63
C LEU A 159 6.08 6.04 2.84
N ALA A 160 5.75 5.29 1.79
CA ALA A 160 4.54 5.53 1.02
C ALA A 160 3.32 4.82 1.64
N VAL A 161 3.49 3.59 2.11
CA VAL A 161 2.40 2.70 2.54
C VAL A 161 1.86 3.08 3.93
N VAL A 162 2.73 3.33 4.91
CA VAL A 162 2.33 3.62 6.29
C VAL A 162 1.39 4.84 6.40
N PRO A 163 1.73 6.03 5.85
CA PRO A 163 0.81 7.16 5.90
C PRO A 163 -0.44 6.93 5.04
N ALA A 164 -0.33 6.17 3.95
CA ALA A 164 -1.46 5.86 3.08
C ALA A 164 -2.51 4.99 3.77
N ILE A 165 -2.09 4.04 4.61
CA ILE A 165 -3.01 3.19 5.38
C ILE A 165 -3.91 4.02 6.29
N HIS A 166 -3.35 5.01 6.98
CA HIS A 166 -4.14 5.89 7.84
C HIS A 166 -5.12 6.76 7.06
N ALA A 167 -4.72 7.22 5.87
CA ALA A 167 -5.58 8.08 5.06
C ALA A 167 -6.69 7.30 4.35
N VAL A 168 -6.42 6.08 3.87
CA VAL A 168 -7.27 5.43 2.86
C VAL A 168 -7.47 3.92 3.07
N GLY A 169 -6.85 3.34 4.09
CA GLY A 169 -7.03 1.94 4.50
C GLY A 169 -6.12 0.94 3.78
N ILE A 170 -5.82 -0.18 4.44
CA ILE A 170 -4.92 -1.23 3.92
C ILE A 170 -5.41 -1.81 2.59
N VAL A 171 -6.72 -2.04 2.46
CA VAL A 171 -7.30 -2.69 1.27
C VAL A 171 -7.08 -1.85 0.02
N LEU A 172 -7.29 -0.53 0.12
CA LEU A 172 -7.10 0.36 -1.03
C LEU A 172 -5.63 0.53 -1.39
N VAL A 173 -4.75 0.66 -0.39
CA VAL A 173 -3.30 0.79 -0.63
C VAL A 173 -2.78 -0.42 -1.41
N PHE A 174 -3.15 -1.63 -0.98
CA PHE A 174 -2.77 -2.85 -1.69
C PHE A 174 -3.33 -2.89 -3.11
N GLY A 175 -4.60 -2.50 -3.30
CA GLY A 175 -5.23 -2.43 -4.61
C GLY A 175 -4.55 -1.44 -5.56
N MET A 176 -4.24 -0.24 -5.08
CA MET A 176 -3.54 0.82 -5.83
C MET A 176 -2.10 0.44 -6.15
N LEU A 177 -1.44 -0.32 -5.28
CA LEU A 177 -0.09 -0.81 -5.52
C LEU A 177 -0.08 -1.89 -6.61
N LEU A 178 -0.98 -2.87 -6.51
CA LEU A 178 -0.89 -4.09 -7.31
C LEU A 178 -1.69 -4.05 -8.61
N LEU A 179 -2.97 -3.64 -8.58
CA LEU A 179 -3.87 -3.74 -9.74
C LEU A 179 -3.39 -2.95 -10.98
N PRO A 180 -3.04 -1.65 -10.89
CA PRO A 180 -2.57 -0.91 -12.05
C PRO A 180 -1.23 -1.42 -12.57
N ALA A 181 -0.34 -1.86 -11.66
CA ALA A 181 0.96 -2.42 -12.03
C ALA A 181 0.81 -3.77 -12.76
N LEU A 182 -0.10 -4.64 -12.31
CA LEU A 182 -0.43 -5.90 -12.97
C LEU A 182 -1.12 -5.67 -14.31
N ALA A 183 -2.05 -4.72 -14.40
CA ALA A 183 -2.74 -4.39 -15.65
C ALA A 183 -1.73 -4.02 -16.76
N ALA A 184 -0.67 -3.31 -16.41
CA ALA A 184 0.41 -2.93 -17.32
C ALA A 184 1.48 -4.02 -17.52
N TRP A 185 1.40 -5.18 -16.88
CA TRP A 185 2.41 -6.24 -16.98
C TRP A 185 2.43 -6.90 -18.37
N ARG A 186 3.62 -7.19 -18.90
CA ARG A 186 3.81 -7.78 -20.24
C ARG A 186 4.88 -8.87 -20.22
N GLY A 187 4.47 -10.13 -20.33
CA GLY A 187 5.35 -11.25 -20.68
C GLY A 187 6.70 -11.26 -19.98
N TYR A 188 6.71 -11.19 -18.65
CA TYR A 188 7.90 -11.16 -17.76
C TYR A 188 8.56 -9.79 -17.49
N GLN A 189 8.06 -8.70 -18.05
CA GLN A 189 8.57 -7.36 -17.78
C GLN A 189 7.44 -6.39 -17.41
N ASN A 190 7.83 -5.32 -16.72
CA ASN A 190 6.94 -4.19 -16.55
C ASN A 190 6.65 -3.55 -17.91
N GLY A 191 5.38 -3.43 -18.29
CA GLY A 191 5.00 -2.60 -19.41
C GLY A 191 5.19 -1.11 -19.10
N PRO A 192 4.69 -0.20 -19.96
CA PRO A 192 4.95 1.22 -19.82
C PRO A 192 4.23 1.82 -18.59
N VAL A 193 4.90 2.73 -17.88
CA VAL A 193 4.39 3.35 -16.63
C VAL A 193 3.06 4.06 -16.90
N TRP A 194 2.94 4.72 -18.06
CA TRP A 194 1.76 5.49 -18.39
C TRP A 194 0.48 4.64 -18.43
N LEU A 195 0.54 3.35 -18.80
CA LEU A 195 -0.63 2.47 -18.75
C LEU A 195 -1.09 2.24 -17.31
N ALA A 196 -0.14 1.95 -16.41
CA ALA A 196 -0.46 1.77 -14.99
C ALA A 196 -1.04 3.05 -14.38
N LEU A 197 -0.48 4.22 -14.73
CA LEU A 197 -1.01 5.52 -14.29
C LEU A 197 -2.42 5.78 -14.81
N ILE A 198 -2.70 5.51 -16.09
CA ILE A 198 -4.05 5.69 -16.65
C ILE A 198 -5.05 4.79 -15.92
N VAL A 199 -4.75 3.51 -15.74
CA VAL A 199 -5.62 2.57 -15.02
C VAL A 199 -5.84 3.06 -13.58
N SER A 200 -4.78 3.50 -12.91
CA SER A 200 -4.85 3.95 -11.52
C SER A 200 -5.66 5.24 -11.36
N ILE A 201 -5.45 6.24 -12.22
CA ILE A 201 -6.17 7.51 -12.18
C ILE A 201 -7.64 7.32 -12.57
N LEU A 202 -7.92 6.58 -13.65
CA LEU A 202 -9.30 6.30 -14.05
C LEU A 202 -10.05 5.51 -12.98
N GLY A 203 -9.44 4.47 -12.41
CA GLY A 203 -10.05 3.69 -11.34
C GLY A 203 -10.26 4.51 -10.06
N ALA A 204 -9.31 5.38 -9.70
CA ALA A 204 -9.46 6.31 -8.58
C ALA A 204 -10.66 7.25 -8.77
N VAL A 205 -10.72 7.92 -9.92
CA VAL A 205 -11.78 8.90 -10.23
C VAL A 205 -13.13 8.21 -10.29
N LEU A 206 -13.26 7.17 -11.12
CA LEU A 206 -14.54 6.45 -11.28
C LEU A 206 -14.98 5.79 -9.98
N GLY A 207 -14.05 5.25 -9.19
CA GLY A 207 -14.35 4.62 -7.91
C GLY A 207 -14.87 5.58 -6.85
N VAL A 208 -14.27 6.78 -6.75
CA VAL A 208 -14.74 7.81 -5.80
C VAL A 208 -16.13 8.32 -6.20
N PHE A 209 -16.36 8.58 -7.49
CA PHE A 209 -17.68 9.00 -7.96
C PHE A 209 -18.74 7.89 -7.82
N ALA A 210 -18.38 6.64 -8.09
CA ALA A 210 -19.28 5.50 -7.90
C ALA A 210 -19.61 5.29 -6.42
N ALA A 211 -18.65 5.50 -5.51
CA ALA A 211 -18.89 5.42 -4.07
C ALA A 211 -19.93 6.45 -3.60
N GLU A 212 -19.85 7.68 -4.11
CA GLU A 212 -20.81 8.74 -3.78
C GLU A 212 -22.20 8.45 -4.38
N TYR A 213 -22.27 8.00 -5.64
CA TYR A 213 -23.55 7.81 -6.31
C TYR A 213 -24.30 6.55 -5.84
N LEU A 214 -23.57 5.51 -5.42
CA LEU A 214 -24.13 4.21 -5.03
C LEU A 214 -24.14 3.97 -3.52
N ASP A 215 -23.74 4.96 -2.71
CA ASP A 215 -23.60 4.85 -1.24
C ASP A 215 -22.76 3.63 -0.80
N LEU A 216 -21.68 3.34 -1.53
CA LEU A 216 -20.78 2.21 -1.27
C LEU A 216 -19.55 2.65 -0.45
N PRO A 217 -18.92 1.73 0.32
CA PRO A 217 -17.67 2.02 1.02
C PRO A 217 -16.59 2.53 0.05
N PRO A 218 -16.00 3.73 0.25
CA PRO A 218 -15.23 4.37 -0.83
C PRO A 218 -13.95 3.62 -1.21
N SER A 219 -13.22 3.06 -0.24
CA SER A 219 -12.02 2.25 -0.49
C SER A 219 -12.33 1.00 -1.33
N SER A 220 -13.35 0.25 -0.95
CA SER A 220 -13.81 -0.94 -1.69
C SER A 220 -14.27 -0.58 -3.11
N SER A 221 -15.03 0.50 -3.27
CA SER A 221 -15.49 1.00 -4.58
C SER A 221 -14.34 1.33 -5.51
N VAL A 222 -13.29 1.99 -5.00
CA VAL A 222 -12.11 2.31 -5.79
C VAL A 222 -11.33 1.05 -6.19
N VAL A 223 -11.18 0.07 -5.30
CA VAL A 223 -10.54 -1.21 -5.65
C VAL A 223 -11.30 -1.93 -6.77
N LEU A 224 -12.64 -1.97 -6.68
CA LEU A 224 -13.48 -2.57 -7.73
C LEU A 224 -13.35 -1.80 -9.06
N ALA A 225 -13.34 -0.47 -9.03
CA ALA A 225 -13.15 0.35 -10.21
C ALA A 225 -11.76 0.15 -10.84
N LEU A 226 -10.69 0.07 -10.04
CA LEU A 226 -9.34 -0.26 -10.51
C LEU A 226 -9.30 -1.61 -11.24
N PHE A 227 -9.98 -2.62 -10.69
CA PHE A 227 -10.08 -3.94 -11.33
C PHE A 227 -10.82 -3.86 -12.67
N LEU A 228 -11.98 -3.19 -12.71
CA LEU A 228 -12.77 -3.04 -13.94
C LEU A 228 -12.02 -2.26 -15.03
N CYS A 229 -11.29 -1.20 -14.66
CA CYS A 229 -10.45 -0.44 -15.60
C CYS A 229 -9.22 -1.22 -16.05
N GLY A 230 -8.61 -2.01 -15.16
CA GLY A 230 -7.38 -2.75 -15.44
C GLY A 230 -7.59 -4.03 -16.24
N LEU A 231 -8.73 -4.71 -16.07
CA LEU A 231 -9.01 -6.02 -16.66
C LEU A 231 -8.91 -6.04 -18.19
N PRO A 232 -9.48 -5.09 -18.96
CA PRO A 232 -9.32 -5.06 -20.41
C PRO A 232 -7.87 -4.92 -20.85
N VAL A 233 -7.10 -4.07 -20.14
CA VAL A 233 -5.67 -3.83 -20.42
C VAL A 233 -4.86 -5.08 -20.11
N PHE A 234 -5.15 -5.74 -18.99
CA PHE A 234 -4.53 -6.99 -18.60
C PHE A 234 -4.77 -8.10 -19.63
N VAL A 235 -6.04 -8.34 -20.00
CA VAL A 235 -6.41 -9.38 -20.99
C VAL A 235 -5.74 -9.12 -22.33
N TRP A 236 -5.69 -7.86 -22.76
CA TRP A 236 -4.99 -7.47 -24.00
C TRP A 236 -3.50 -7.79 -23.91
N ASN A 237 -2.84 -7.42 -22.81
CA ASN A 237 -1.41 -7.67 -22.63
C ASN A 237 -1.10 -9.17 -22.54
N VAL A 238 -1.92 -9.95 -21.84
CA VAL A 238 -1.75 -11.41 -21.78
C VAL A 238 -1.88 -12.02 -23.17
N ARG A 239 -2.91 -11.68 -23.96
CA ARG A 239 -3.07 -12.23 -25.32
C ARG A 239 -1.92 -11.89 -26.27
N LYS A 240 -1.26 -10.76 -26.07
CA LYS A 240 -0.19 -10.27 -26.96
C LYS A 240 1.21 -10.72 -26.54
N TYR A 241 1.42 -10.99 -25.26
CA TYR A 241 2.75 -11.18 -24.67
C TYR A 241 2.90 -12.44 -23.78
N ALA A 242 1.85 -13.24 -23.61
CA ALA A 242 1.94 -14.58 -23.01
C ALA A 242 2.12 -15.64 -24.11
#